data_AF-A0A1I4V561-F1
#
_entry.id   AF-A0A1I4V561-F1
#
_cell.length_a   1.000
_cell.length_b   1.000
_cell.length_c   1.000
_cell.angle_alpha   90.00
_cell.angle_beta   90.00
_cell.angle_gamma   90.00
#
_symmetry.space_group_name_H-M   'P 1'
#
loop_
_entity.id
_entity.type
_entity.pdbx_description
1 polymer ?
#
loop_
_entity_poly.entity_id
_entity_poly.type
_entity_poly.pdbx_seq_one_letter_code
_entity_poly.pdbx_strand_id
1 'polypeptide(L)'
;MTWIKPSFLWMMYRCGWGGKEGQEHVLAVEITREGFEWALRHACLSHYEHGLHTDHSTWRRQLKRAPARVQWDPERDLRLQPLPHRSLQLGLTGEAARLYADEWIVSITDVTPLARIVHTHVQDGELDAAHQLLPDERPYPVGDGVLAHLHR
;
A
#
# COMPACT_ATOMS: atom_id res chain seq x y z
N MET A 1 -6.05 11.24 7.96
CA MET A 1 -5.75 9.84 7.58
C MET A 1 -4.81 9.89 6.39
N THR A 2 -3.74 9.11 6.43
CA THR A 2 -2.80 8.93 5.30
C THR A 2 -2.84 7.47 4.84
N TRP A 3 -2.53 7.20 3.58
CA TRP A 3 -2.50 5.84 3.02
C TRP A 3 -1.13 5.55 2.45
N ILE A 4 -0.56 4.41 2.82
CA ILE A 4 0.69 3.91 2.24
C ILE A 4 0.40 2.63 1.44
N LYS A 5 1.07 2.51 0.29
CA LYS A 5 0.98 1.36 -0.61
C LYS A 5 2.38 0.83 -0.88
N PRO A 6 2.68 -0.44 -0.53
CA PRO A 6 3.95 -1.06 -0.86
C PRO A 6 4.15 -1.35 -2.36
N SER A 7 3.08 -1.37 -3.16
CA SER A 7 3.15 -1.69 -4.59
C SER A 7 3.36 -0.43 -5.45
N PHE A 8 4.39 -0.49 -6.29
CA PHE A 8 4.79 0.55 -7.21
C PHE A 8 3.75 0.77 -8.31
N LEU A 9 3.31 -0.30 -8.99
CA LEU A 9 2.39 -0.18 -10.12
C LEU A 9 0.99 0.26 -9.69
N TRP A 10 0.56 -0.09 -8.48
CA TRP A 10 -0.65 0.49 -7.92
C TRP A 10 -0.50 1.99 -7.69
N MET A 11 0.65 2.43 -7.17
CA MET A 11 0.93 3.86 -7.02
C MET A 11 0.90 4.57 -8.38
N MET A 12 1.44 3.94 -9.44
CA MET A 12 1.41 4.49 -10.80
C MET A 12 -0.01 4.59 -11.36
N TYR A 13 -0.87 3.61 -11.08
CA TYR A 13 -2.29 3.70 -11.38
C TYR A 13 -2.96 4.88 -10.66
N ARG A 14 -2.64 5.06 -9.37
CA ARG A 14 -3.24 6.11 -8.54
C ARG A 14 -2.85 7.50 -9.00
N CYS A 15 -1.56 7.75 -9.23
CA CYS A 15 -1.04 9.06 -9.66
C CYS A 15 -1.03 9.26 -11.18
N GLY A 16 -1.34 8.24 -11.97
CA GLY A 16 -1.24 8.28 -13.43
C GLY A 16 0.19 8.54 -13.88
N TRP A 17 1.15 7.76 -13.36
CA TRP A 17 2.59 7.92 -13.61
C TRP A 17 3.16 9.30 -13.27
N GLY A 18 2.55 10.01 -12.29
CA GLY A 18 2.93 11.37 -11.94
C GLY A 18 2.37 12.45 -12.88
N GLY A 19 1.36 12.11 -13.70
CA GLY A 19 0.74 13.04 -14.64
C GLY A 19 -0.56 13.68 -14.16
N LYS A 20 -1.14 13.22 -13.04
CA LYS A 20 -2.38 13.80 -12.48
C LYS A 20 -2.07 15.02 -11.63
N GLU A 21 -2.93 16.04 -11.73
CA GLU A 21 -2.86 17.25 -10.91
C GLU A 21 -2.86 16.91 -9.41
N GLY A 22 -1.90 17.50 -8.67
CA GLY A 22 -1.68 17.29 -7.24
C GLY A 22 -1.06 15.93 -6.88
N GLN A 23 -0.55 15.19 -7.88
CA GLN A 23 0.09 13.88 -7.71
C GLN A 23 1.32 13.72 -8.62
N GLU A 24 2.06 14.80 -8.84
CA GLU A 24 3.16 14.88 -9.81
C GLU A 24 4.47 14.27 -9.31
N HIS A 25 4.57 14.05 -7.98
CA HIS A 25 5.72 13.49 -7.32
C HIS A 25 5.42 12.09 -6.77
N VAL A 26 6.35 11.17 -7.01
CA VAL A 26 6.30 9.79 -6.50
C VAL A 26 7.45 9.61 -5.52
N LEU A 27 7.12 9.37 -4.26
CA LEU A 27 8.09 9.20 -3.19
C LEU A 27 8.11 7.74 -2.72
N ALA A 28 9.29 7.14 -2.72
CA ALA A 28 9.55 5.89 -2.01
C ALA A 28 9.87 6.25 -0.56
N VAL A 29 9.03 5.77 0.37
CA VAL A 29 9.23 5.99 1.81
C VAL A 29 9.64 4.68 2.45
N GLU A 30 10.83 4.65 3.01
CA GLU A 30 11.32 3.54 3.79
C GLU A 30 10.88 3.72 5.25
N ILE A 31 10.29 2.67 5.81
CA ILE A 31 9.87 2.66 7.21
C ILE A 31 10.46 1.49 7.98
N THR A 32 10.59 1.65 9.30
CA THR A 32 11.03 0.56 10.15
C THR A 32 10.09 -0.64 10.05
N ARG A 33 10.69 -1.83 10.03
CA ARG A 33 9.94 -3.09 10.05
C ARG A 33 9.00 -3.17 11.26
N GLU A 34 9.51 -2.78 12.43
CA GLU A 34 8.77 -2.78 13.68
C GLU A 34 7.52 -1.88 13.61
N GLY A 35 7.65 -0.66 13.06
CA GLY A 35 6.54 0.26 12.88
C GLY A 35 5.47 -0.27 11.93
N PHE A 36 5.90 -0.86 10.80
CA PHE A 36 4.98 -1.51 9.85
C PHE A 36 4.21 -2.66 10.49
N GLU A 37 4.89 -3.57 11.20
CA GLU A 37 4.24 -4.68 11.87
C GLU A 37 3.34 -4.22 13.02
N TRP A 38 3.73 -3.17 13.75
CA TRP A 38 2.87 -2.55 14.76
C TRP A 38 1.58 -2.07 14.12
N ALA A 39 1.64 -1.38 12.97
CA ALA A 39 0.44 -0.90 12.28
C ALA A 39 -0.46 -2.06 11.85
N LEU A 40 0.09 -3.16 11.33
CA LEU A 40 -0.69 -4.35 10.95
C LEU A 40 -1.37 -5.00 12.16
N ARG A 41 -0.66 -5.16 13.28
CA ARG A 41 -1.23 -5.72 14.53
C ARG A 41 -2.39 -4.88 15.07
N HIS A 42 -2.36 -3.56 14.87
CA HIS A 42 -3.39 -2.63 15.35
C HIS A 42 -4.40 -2.24 14.27
N ALA A 43 -4.38 -2.90 13.10
CA ALA A 43 -5.30 -2.58 12.02
C ALA A 43 -6.67 -3.27 12.15
N CYS A 44 -7.67 -2.64 11.53
CA CYS A 44 -8.98 -3.22 11.27
C CYS A 44 -9.24 -3.22 9.75
N LEU A 45 -10.01 -4.19 9.24
CA LEU A 45 -10.41 -4.18 7.83
C LEU A 45 -11.29 -2.96 7.52
N SER A 46 -11.02 -2.29 6.39
CA SER A 46 -11.77 -1.12 5.94
C SER A 46 -13.19 -1.44 5.48
N HIS A 47 -13.51 -2.72 5.28
CA HIS A 47 -14.83 -3.26 4.96
C HIS A 47 -15.25 -4.35 5.95
N TYR A 48 -16.55 -4.64 6.00
CA TYR A 48 -17.06 -5.77 6.78
C TYR A 48 -16.82 -7.08 6.02
N GLU A 49 -16.10 -8.01 6.65
CA GLU A 49 -15.88 -9.37 6.16
C GLU A 49 -16.66 -10.41 6.99
N HIS A 50 -17.46 -11.25 6.32
CA HIS A 50 -18.24 -12.29 6.99
C HIS A 50 -17.33 -13.45 7.44
N GLY A 51 -17.43 -13.83 8.72
CA GLY A 51 -16.61 -14.87 9.33
C GLY A 51 -15.35 -14.34 10.03
N LEU A 52 -14.88 -13.14 9.68
CA LEU A 52 -13.87 -12.42 10.47
C LEU A 52 -14.52 -11.47 11.49
N HIS A 53 -15.62 -10.82 11.12
CA HIS A 53 -16.35 -9.94 12.03
C HIS A 53 -17.65 -10.57 12.50
N THR A 54 -17.89 -10.51 13.81
CA THR A 54 -19.11 -11.01 14.45
C THR A 54 -20.37 -10.34 13.90
N ASP A 55 -20.37 -9.01 13.81
CA ASP A 55 -21.49 -8.22 13.32
C ASP A 55 -21.05 -6.83 12.86
N HIS A 56 -21.88 -6.18 12.03
CA HIS A 56 -21.59 -4.85 11.49
C HIS A 56 -21.41 -3.77 12.56
N SER A 57 -22.15 -3.84 13.68
CA SER A 57 -22.07 -2.82 14.73
C SER A 57 -20.72 -2.88 15.45
N THR A 58 -20.26 -4.10 15.76
CA THR A 58 -18.98 -4.36 16.41
C THR A 58 -17.82 -3.96 15.50
N TRP A 59 -17.87 -4.35 14.23
CA TRP A 59 -16.88 -3.92 13.23
C TRP A 59 -16.81 -2.39 13.11
N ARG A 60 -17.94 -1.68 13.00
CA ARG A 60 -17.93 -0.20 12.92
C ARG A 60 -17.29 0.44 14.15
N ARG A 61 -17.55 -0.10 15.36
CA ARG A 61 -16.91 0.40 16.60
C ARG A 61 -15.40 0.15 16.58
N GLN A 62 -14.95 -1.03 16.15
CA GLN A 62 -13.53 -1.37 16.00
C GLN A 62 -12.86 -0.46 14.95
N LEU A 63 -13.44 -0.31 13.76
CA LEU A 63 -12.94 0.53 12.68
C LEU A 63 -12.79 2.01 13.07
N LYS A 64 -13.68 2.52 13.94
CA LYS A 64 -13.60 3.89 14.45
C LYS A 64 -12.45 4.09 15.44
N ARG A 65 -12.09 3.04 16.19
CA ARG A 65 -11.04 3.07 17.22
C ARG A 65 -9.67 2.68 16.69
N ALA A 66 -9.62 1.84 15.65
CA ALA A 66 -8.37 1.32 15.12
C ALA A 66 -7.49 2.45 14.57
N PRO A 67 -6.22 2.55 15.00
CA PRO A 67 -5.30 3.56 14.50
C PRO A 67 -4.80 3.23 13.09
N ALA A 68 -4.98 1.99 12.64
CA ALA A 68 -4.66 1.55 11.28
C ALA A 68 -5.84 0.83 10.61
N ARG A 69 -5.87 0.84 9.28
CA ARG A 69 -6.87 0.19 8.45
C ARG A 69 -6.22 -0.57 7.32
N VAL A 70 -6.69 -1.78 7.06
CA VAL A 70 -6.26 -2.58 5.91
C VAL A 70 -7.35 -2.62 4.87
N GLN A 71 -6.94 -2.40 3.63
CA GLN A 71 -7.74 -2.66 2.45
C GLN A 71 -6.92 -3.53 1.48
N TRP A 72 -7.58 -4.48 0.84
CA TRP A 72 -6.96 -5.35 -0.16
C TRP A 72 -7.40 -4.92 -1.55
N ASP A 73 -6.54 -4.18 -2.23
CA ASP A 73 -6.82 -3.68 -3.58
C ASP A 73 -6.28 -4.63 -4.65
N PRO A 74 -6.91 -4.71 -5.83
CA PRO A 74 -6.33 -5.43 -6.97
C PRO A 74 -4.94 -4.87 -7.28
N GLU A 75 -3.97 -5.77 -7.46
CA GLU A 75 -2.67 -5.39 -7.98
C GLU A 75 -2.77 -4.97 -9.46
N ARG A 76 -1.75 -4.29 -9.96
CA ARG A 76 -1.71 -3.75 -11.32
C ARG A 76 -0.56 -4.34 -12.14
N ASP A 77 -0.82 -4.56 -13.42
CA ASP A 77 0.25 -4.83 -14.39
C ASP A 77 0.86 -3.51 -14.93
N LEU A 78 1.86 -3.62 -15.81
CA LEU A 78 2.52 -2.47 -16.46
C LEU A 78 1.56 -1.61 -17.29
N ARG A 79 0.43 -2.17 -17.74
CA ARG A 79 -0.64 -1.46 -18.46
C ARG A 79 -1.74 -0.96 -17.51
N LEU A 80 -1.47 -1.01 -16.20
CA LEU A 80 -2.35 -0.61 -15.12
C LEU A 80 -3.69 -1.37 -15.08
N GLN A 81 -3.76 -2.56 -15.68
CA GLN A 81 -4.93 -3.44 -15.61
C GLN A 81 -4.97 -4.20 -14.28
N PRO A 82 -6.15 -4.50 -13.72
CA PRO A 82 -6.27 -5.35 -12.54
C PRO A 82 -5.70 -6.75 -12.76
N LEU A 83 -4.88 -7.20 -11.83
CA LEU A 83 -4.45 -8.58 -11.69
C LEU A 83 -5.42 -9.39 -10.81
N PRO A 84 -5.42 -10.73 -10.90
CA PRO A 84 -6.35 -11.58 -10.14
C PRO A 84 -6.02 -11.69 -8.64
N HIS A 85 -4.86 -11.18 -8.21
CA HIS A 85 -4.47 -11.13 -6.80
C HIS A 85 -4.55 -9.71 -6.24
N ARG A 86 -4.63 -9.61 -4.92
CA ARG A 86 -4.75 -8.35 -4.19
C ARG A 86 -3.52 -8.10 -3.35
N SER A 87 -3.21 -6.84 -3.13
CA SER A 87 -2.09 -6.41 -2.30
C SER A 87 -2.52 -5.35 -1.29
N LEU A 88 -1.76 -5.23 -0.22
CA LEU A 88 -2.07 -4.39 0.93
C LEU A 88 -2.14 -2.91 0.55
N GLN A 89 -3.18 -2.22 1.01
CA GLN A 89 -3.24 -0.78 1.17
C GLN A 89 -3.47 -0.49 2.67
N LEU A 90 -2.54 0.25 3.29
CA LEU A 90 -2.55 0.50 4.73
C LEU A 90 -2.88 1.97 5.02
N GLY A 91 -4.01 2.19 5.67
CA GLY A 91 -4.46 3.51 6.10
C GLY A 91 -4.05 3.77 7.54
N LEU A 92 -3.40 4.91 7.80
CA LEU A 92 -2.92 5.30 9.12
C LEU A 92 -3.68 6.54 9.61
N THR A 93 -4.10 6.53 10.87
CA THR A 93 -4.83 7.62 11.50
C THR A 93 -4.48 7.74 12.99
N GLY A 94 -4.73 8.90 13.59
CA GLY A 94 -4.47 9.14 15.00
C GLY A 94 -3.02 8.83 15.36
N GLU A 95 -2.83 7.96 16.36
CA GLU A 95 -1.52 7.54 16.84
C GLU A 95 -0.63 6.95 15.75
N ALA A 96 -1.15 6.07 14.88
CA ALA A 96 -0.33 5.45 13.83
C ALA A 96 0.22 6.48 12.84
N ALA A 97 -0.56 7.53 12.52
CA ALA A 97 -0.11 8.58 11.62
C ALA A 97 0.99 9.44 12.24
N ARG A 98 0.91 9.69 13.56
CA ARG A 98 1.95 10.40 14.32
C ARG A 98 3.24 9.56 14.37
N LEU A 99 3.13 8.31 14.81
CA LEU A 99 4.27 7.38 14.90
C LEU A 99 4.94 7.19 13.54
N TYR A 100 4.16 7.06 12.47
CA TYR A 100 4.69 6.98 11.11
C TYR A 100 5.57 8.19 10.77
N ALA A 101 5.07 9.41 11.00
CA ALA A 101 5.78 10.63 10.63
C ALA A 101 7.00 10.90 11.52
N ASP A 102 6.88 10.65 12.82
CA ASP A 102 7.88 11.07 13.80
C ASP A 102 8.94 9.99 14.09
N GLU A 103 8.59 8.71 13.94
CA GLU A 103 9.37 7.59 14.51
C GLU A 103 9.68 6.47 13.51
N TRP A 104 8.80 6.20 12.54
CA TRP A 104 8.99 5.03 11.66
C TRP A 104 9.72 5.33 10.36
N ILE A 105 9.67 6.56 9.82
CA ILE A 105 10.35 6.89 8.56
C ILE A 105 11.86 6.84 8.76
N VAL A 106 12.53 6.02 7.94
CA VAL A 106 13.98 5.88 7.89
C VAL A 106 14.56 6.77 6.79
N SER A 107 13.94 6.75 5.61
CA SER A 107 14.38 7.52 4.45
C SER A 107 13.22 7.86 3.51
N ILE A 108 13.38 8.94 2.73
CA ILE A 108 12.47 9.32 1.66
C ILE A 108 13.31 9.56 0.41
N THR A 109 12.98 8.84 -0.67
CA THR A 109 13.64 8.97 -1.97
C THR A 109 12.63 9.43 -3.01
N ASP A 110 12.94 10.50 -3.75
CA ASP A 110 12.15 10.88 -4.92
C ASP A 110 12.43 9.90 -6.07
N VAL A 111 11.42 9.09 -6.40
CA VAL A 111 11.46 8.11 -7.49
C VAL A 111 10.61 8.55 -8.68
N THR A 112 10.24 9.83 -8.74
CA THR A 112 9.57 10.43 -9.90
C THR A 112 10.34 10.21 -11.21
N PRO A 113 11.69 10.35 -11.24
CA PRO A 113 12.46 10.03 -12.45
C PRO A 113 12.30 8.57 -12.90
N LEU A 114 12.32 7.63 -11.95
CA LEU A 114 12.11 6.21 -12.24
C LEU A 114 10.70 5.97 -12.82
N ALA A 115 9.67 6.53 -12.19
CA ALA A 115 8.29 6.44 -12.66
C ALA A 115 8.15 6.93 -14.11
N ARG A 116 8.79 8.05 -14.45
CA ARG A 116 8.79 8.61 -15.81
C ARG A 116 9.50 7.70 -16.81
N ILE A 117 10.67 7.16 -16.47
CA ILE A 117 11.43 6.25 -17.35
C ILE A 117 10.63 4.98 -17.63
N VAL A 118 10.06 4.35 -16.60
CA VAL A 118 9.23 3.16 -16.76
C VAL A 118 8.00 3.49 -17.63
N HIS A 119 7.35 4.63 -17.39
CA HIS A 119 6.21 5.05 -18.19
C HIS A 119 6.56 5.23 -19.68
N THR A 120 7.71 5.84 -19.99
CA THR A 120 8.18 5.97 -21.38
C THR A 120 8.29 4.61 -22.06
N HIS A 121 8.98 3.64 -21.45
CA HIS A 121 9.07 2.28 -22.01
C HIS A 121 7.69 1.62 -22.19
N VAL A 122 6.76 1.83 -21.26
CA VAL A 122 5.38 1.33 -21.39
C VAL A 122 4.65 1.97 -22.58
N GLN A 123 4.83 3.28 -22.79
CA GLN A 123 4.22 4.02 -23.91
C GLN A 123 4.81 3.58 -25.26
N ASP A 124 6.10 3.29 -25.30
CA ASP A 124 6.81 2.83 -26.49
C ASP A 124 6.57 1.33 -26.79
N GLY A 125 5.89 0.62 -25.88
CA GLY A 125 5.59 -0.81 -26.01
C GLY A 125 6.73 -1.74 -25.58
N GLU A 126 7.80 -1.20 -25.00
CA GLU A 126 9.01 -1.88 -24.55
C GLU A 126 8.81 -2.49 -23.15
N LEU A 127 7.84 -3.41 -23.03
CA LEU A 127 7.43 -3.93 -21.71
C LEU A 127 8.53 -4.70 -20.96
N ASP A 128 9.41 -5.41 -21.67
CA ASP A 128 10.52 -6.13 -21.03
C ASP A 128 11.53 -5.17 -20.39
N ALA A 129 11.82 -4.05 -21.05
CA ALA A 129 12.67 -2.99 -20.50
C ALA A 129 12.01 -2.32 -19.30
N ALA A 130 10.71 -2.00 -19.40
CA ALA A 130 9.93 -1.46 -18.30
C ALA A 130 9.93 -2.39 -17.08
N HIS A 131 9.76 -3.70 -17.30
CA HIS A 131 9.75 -4.70 -16.24
C HIS A 131 11.08 -4.78 -15.49
N GLN A 132 12.22 -4.71 -16.19
CA GLN A 132 13.56 -4.78 -15.59
C GLN A 132 13.87 -3.59 -14.67
N LEU A 133 13.15 -2.47 -14.84
CA LEU A 133 13.31 -1.26 -14.03
C LEU A 133 12.39 -1.23 -12.81
N LEU A 134 11.40 -2.14 -12.71
CA LEU A 134 10.50 -2.17 -11.57
C LEU A 134 11.27 -2.49 -10.27
N PRO A 135 10.85 -1.91 -9.13
CA PRO A 135 11.34 -2.35 -7.84
C PRO A 135 11.08 -3.85 -7.63
N ASP A 136 12.04 -4.54 -7.00
CA ASP A 136 11.90 -5.96 -6.67
C ASP A 136 10.93 -6.14 -5.48
N GLU A 137 9.66 -6.34 -5.81
CA GLU A 137 8.60 -6.58 -4.84
C GLU A 137 8.53 -8.06 -4.45
N ARG A 138 8.70 -8.34 -3.16
CA ARG A 138 8.66 -9.70 -2.61
C ARG A 138 7.52 -9.85 -1.62
N PRO A 139 6.90 -11.04 -1.51
CA PRO A 139 5.96 -11.32 -0.44
C PRO A 139 6.57 -10.98 0.92
N TYR A 140 5.87 -10.15 1.68
CA TYR A 140 6.33 -9.75 2.99
C TYR A 140 6.22 -10.94 3.97
N PRO A 141 7.31 -11.31 4.68
CA PRO A 141 7.29 -12.46 5.57
C PRO A 141 6.50 -12.11 6.84
N VAL A 142 5.35 -12.76 7.02
CA VAL A 142 4.51 -12.59 8.20
C VAL A 142 4.48 -13.88 8.98
N GLY A 143 4.69 -13.78 10.30
CA GLY A 143 4.55 -14.92 11.20
C GLY A 143 3.11 -15.46 11.23
N ASP A 144 2.98 -16.74 11.52
CA ASP A 144 1.68 -17.41 11.57
C ASP A 144 0.72 -16.70 12.53
N GLY A 145 -0.52 -16.48 12.07
CA GLY A 145 -1.59 -15.87 12.86
C GLY A 145 -1.53 -14.34 13.00
N VAL A 146 -0.44 -13.67 12.64
CA VAL A 146 -0.29 -12.20 12.79
C VAL A 146 -1.31 -11.42 11.96
N LEU A 147 -1.76 -11.97 10.83
CA LEU A 147 -2.77 -11.36 9.95
C LEU A 147 -4.12 -12.09 9.97
N ALA A 148 -4.35 -13.00 10.93
CA ALA A 148 -5.59 -13.79 10.95
C ALA A 148 -6.86 -12.91 11.07
N HIS A 149 -6.76 -11.72 11.66
CA HIS A 149 -7.86 -10.74 11.73
C HIS A 149 -7.97 -9.84 10.49
N LEU A 150 -7.09 -10.00 9.51
CA LEU A 150 -6.99 -9.15 8.32
C LEU A 150 -7.13 -9.92 7.01
N HIS A 151 -7.20 -11.25 7.05
CA HIS A 151 -7.34 -12.08 5.86
C HIS A 151 -8.07 -13.37 6.23
N ARG A 152 -8.89 -13.89 5.31
CA ARG A 152 -9.56 -15.18 5.45
C ARG A 152 -8.94 -16.22 4.53
#